data_AF-A0A6P0XXT3-F1
#
_entry.id   AF-A0A6P0XXT3-F1
#
_cell.length_a   1.000
_cell.length_b   1.000
_cell.length_c   1.000
_cell.angle_alpha   90.00
_cell.angle_beta   90.00
_cell.angle_gamma   90.00
#
_symmetry.space_group_name_H-M   'P 1'
#
loop_
_entity.id
_entity.type
_entity.pdbx_description
1 polymer ?
#
loop_
_entity_poly.entity_id
_entity_poly.type
_entity_poly.pdbx_seq_one_letter_code
_entity_poly.pdbx_strand_id
1 'polypeptide(L)'
;MITEMTSREVKQLSFRLDGLFLPTDNNPNKPFYLVEVQFQPDDNRDYRLFAELFLFLRQYQPPNPWQVVVIYPSRSIEREQNQHFGNILASSQVQRIYLDELEETFNNLEFRI
;
A
#
# COMPACT_ATOMS: atom_id res chain seq x y z
N MET A 1 -5.88 -33.37 -8.25
CA MET A 1 -5.02 -32.19 -8.46
C MET A 1 -3.61 -32.69 -8.68
N ILE A 2 -2.99 -32.34 -9.80
CA ILE A 2 -1.57 -32.64 -10.08
C ILE A 2 -0.80 -31.36 -9.72
N THR A 3 0.11 -31.44 -8.76
CA THR A 3 0.98 -30.32 -8.35
C THR A 3 2.43 -30.79 -8.45
N GLU A 4 3.30 -29.99 -9.07
CA GLU A 4 4.73 -30.27 -9.19
C GLU A 4 5.54 -29.30 -8.30
N MET A 5 6.52 -29.82 -7.57
CA MET A 5 7.43 -28.99 -6.78
C MET A 5 8.55 -28.47 -7.68
N THR A 6 8.65 -27.14 -7.81
CA THR A 6 9.78 -26.50 -8.52
C THR A 6 10.46 -25.48 -7.61
N SER A 7 11.79 -25.37 -7.70
CA SER A 7 12.58 -24.33 -7.03
C SER A 7 13.02 -23.29 -8.06
N ARG A 8 12.82 -22.01 -7.75
CA ARG A 8 13.18 -20.88 -8.62
C ARG A 8 13.85 -19.80 -7.80
N GLU A 9 15.04 -19.39 -8.22
CA GLU A 9 15.72 -18.22 -7.67
C GLU A 9 15.10 -16.95 -8.26
N VAL A 10 14.82 -15.97 -7.40
CA VAL A 10 14.27 -14.67 -7.80
C VAL A 10 15.31 -13.60 -7.52
N LYS A 11 15.76 -12.91 -8.57
CA LYS A 11 16.73 -11.80 -8.45
C LYS A 11 16.01 -10.52 -8.02
N GLN A 12 16.64 -9.78 -7.11
CA GLN A 12 16.09 -8.54 -6.56
C GLN A 12 16.69 -7.32 -7.29
N LEU A 13 15.82 -6.39 -7.71
CA LEU A 13 16.22 -5.06 -8.17
C LEU A 13 16.34 -4.11 -6.98
N SER A 14 17.12 -3.04 -7.12
CA SER A 14 17.02 -1.92 -6.18
C SER A 14 15.62 -1.34 -6.27
N PHE A 15 15.01 -1.06 -5.12
CA PHE A 15 13.69 -0.45 -5.03
C PHE A 15 13.78 0.84 -4.22
N ARG A 16 12.77 1.69 -4.40
CA ARG A 16 12.62 2.93 -3.68
C ARG A 16 11.14 3.06 -3.34
N LEU A 17 10.87 3.29 -2.06
CA LEU A 17 9.54 3.65 -1.60
C LEU A 17 9.31 5.14 -1.90
N ASP A 18 8.14 5.48 -2.42
CA ASP A 18 7.72 6.87 -2.61
C ASP A 18 7.66 7.63 -1.28
N GLY A 19 7.09 7.01 -0.25
CA GLY A 19 7.04 7.55 1.10
C GLY A 19 7.10 6.47 2.18
N LEU A 20 7.87 6.73 3.24
CA LEU A 20 7.93 5.90 4.45
C LEU A 20 7.88 6.81 5.69
N PHE A 21 6.82 6.68 6.48
CA PHE A 21 6.62 7.45 7.71
C PHE A 21 6.68 6.51 8.90
N LEU A 22 7.78 6.58 9.64
CA LEU A 22 7.97 5.80 10.86
C LEU A 22 7.43 6.58 12.07
N PRO A 23 6.80 5.89 13.04
CA PRO A 23 6.43 6.52 14.29
C PRO A 23 7.68 7.02 15.03
N THR A 24 7.62 8.24 15.55
CA THR A 24 8.71 8.90 16.29
C THR A 24 8.65 8.66 17.79
N ASP A 25 7.54 8.09 18.27
CA ASP A 25 7.34 7.71 19.66
C ASP A 25 7.50 6.19 19.84
N ASN A 26 7.75 5.75 21.07
CA ASN A 26 7.95 4.33 21.39
C ASN A 26 6.63 3.55 21.52
N ASN A 27 5.55 3.98 20.87
CA ASN A 27 4.26 3.27 20.95
C ASN A 27 4.24 2.08 19.97
N PRO A 28 4.24 0.83 20.45
CA PRO A 28 4.29 -0.34 19.58
C PRO A 28 3.00 -0.54 18.78
N ASN A 29 1.87 0.04 19.21
CA ASN A 29 0.59 -0.10 18.53
C ASN A 29 0.40 0.91 17.39
N LYS A 30 1.27 1.92 17.31
CA LYS A 30 1.20 2.94 16.27
C LYS A 30 1.81 2.37 14.98
N PRO A 31 1.07 2.35 13.86
CA PRO A 31 1.61 1.81 12.63
C PRO A 31 2.65 2.76 12.03
N PHE A 32 3.56 2.20 11.24
CA PHE A 32 4.26 2.98 10.22
C PHE A 32 3.45 2.98 8.92
N TYR A 33 3.64 4.01 8.11
CA TYR A 33 2.93 4.18 6.85
C TYR A 33 3.90 4.09 5.68
N LEU A 34 3.58 3.23 4.73
CA LEU A 34 4.15 3.27 3.39
C LEU A 34 3.16 4.00 2.48
N VAL A 35 3.62 5.00 1.76
CA VAL A 35 2.81 5.81 0.86
C VAL A 35 3.27 5.56 -0.56
N GLU A 36 2.31 5.27 -1.44
CA GLU A 36 2.50 5.08 -2.87
C GLU A 36 1.63 6.10 -3.63
N VAL A 37 2.18 6.75 -4.64
CA VAL A 37 1.43 7.77 -5.40
C VAL A 37 1.33 7.38 -6.87
N GLN A 38 0.10 7.12 -7.34
CA GLN A 38 -0.14 6.58 -8.68
C GLN A 38 -0.93 7.56 -9.56
N PHE A 39 -0.23 8.25 -10.47
CA PHE A 39 -0.85 9.21 -11.42
C PHE A 39 -1.21 8.62 -12.79
N GLN A 40 -0.80 7.39 -13.07
CA GLN A 40 -1.04 6.71 -14.34
C GLN A 40 -1.56 5.29 -14.07
N PRO A 41 -2.38 4.69 -14.94
CA PRO A 41 -2.75 3.29 -14.77
C PRO A 41 -1.50 2.39 -14.79
N ASP A 42 -1.36 1.53 -13.78
CA ASP A 42 -0.31 0.51 -13.72
C ASP A 42 -0.92 -0.80 -13.21
N ASP A 43 -0.97 -1.80 -14.09
CA ASP A 43 -1.47 -3.13 -13.76
C ASP A 43 -0.47 -3.89 -12.86
N ASN A 44 0.78 -3.47 -12.72
CA ASN A 44 1.78 -4.15 -11.90
C ASN A 44 2.05 -3.48 -10.54
N ARG A 45 1.32 -2.40 -10.21
CA ARG A 45 1.49 -1.64 -8.96
C ARG A 45 1.43 -2.55 -7.74
N ASP A 46 0.38 -3.35 -7.58
CA ASP A 46 0.21 -4.15 -6.36
C ASP A 46 1.32 -5.18 -6.17
N TYR A 47 1.77 -5.82 -7.25
CA TYR A 47 2.91 -6.73 -7.19
C TYR A 47 4.19 -6.02 -6.74
N ARG A 48 4.46 -4.82 -7.29
CA ARG A 48 5.62 -4.01 -6.91
C ARG A 48 5.52 -3.56 -5.46
N LEU A 49 4.42 -2.91 -5.10
CA LEU A 49 4.12 -2.38 -3.77
C LEU A 49 4.28 -3.43 -2.68
N PHE A 50 3.64 -4.60 -2.83
CA PHE A 50 3.73 -5.64 -1.81
C PHE A 50 5.10 -6.33 -1.79
N ALA A 51 5.76 -6.50 -2.94
CA ALA A 51 7.13 -6.99 -2.96
C ALA A 51 8.06 -6.05 -2.18
N GLU A 52 7.96 -4.75 -2.40
CA GLU A 52 8.76 -3.73 -1.73
C GLU A 52 8.46 -3.65 -0.22
N LEU A 53 7.18 -3.67 0.17
CA LEU A 53 6.78 -3.74 1.58
C LEU A 53 7.38 -4.96 2.29
N PHE A 54 7.24 -6.15 1.71
CA PHE A 54 7.75 -7.37 2.34
C PHE A 54 9.28 -7.43 2.35
N LEU A 55 9.94 -6.87 1.34
CA LEU A 55 11.40 -6.70 1.35
C LEU A 55 11.85 -5.76 2.47
N PHE A 56 11.17 -4.63 2.64
CA PHE A 56 11.41 -3.70 3.74
C PHE A 56 11.22 -4.39 5.10
N LEU A 57 10.09 -5.07 5.30
CA LEU A 57 9.81 -5.81 6.55
C LEU A 57 10.88 -6.87 6.85
N ARG A 58 11.31 -7.64 5.83
CA ARG A 58 12.37 -8.64 5.98
C ARG A 58 13.70 -8.01 6.41
N GLN A 59 14.05 -6.87 5.81
CA GLN A 59 15.34 -6.23 6.02
C GLN A 59 15.43 -5.50 7.37
N TYR A 60 14.36 -4.80 7.77
CA TYR A 60 14.39 -3.89 8.92
C TYR A 60 13.66 -4.42 10.15
N GLN A 61 12.73 -5.37 9.98
CA GLN A 61 11.97 -6.01 11.07
C GLN A 61 11.41 -4.99 12.07
N PRO A 62 10.66 -3.96 11.62
CA PRO A 62 10.11 -2.96 12.52
C PRO A 62 9.14 -3.61 13.53
N PRO A 63 9.11 -3.16 14.80
CA PRO A 63 8.23 -3.72 15.82
C PRO A 63 6.77 -3.25 15.67
N ASN A 64 6.55 -2.23 14.85
CA ASN A 64 5.26 -1.59 14.66
C ASN A 64 4.42 -2.30 13.58
N PRO A 65 3.08 -2.30 13.70
CA PRO A 65 2.19 -2.62 12.59
C PRO A 65 2.49 -1.76 11.36
N TRP A 66 2.06 -2.21 10.20
CA TRP A 66 2.20 -1.47 8.96
C TRP A 66 0.83 -1.09 8.39
N GLN A 67 0.77 0.06 7.74
CA GLN A 67 -0.33 0.48 6.87
C GLN A 67 0.24 0.99 5.55
N VAL A 68 -0.47 0.73 4.47
CA VAL A 68 -0.20 1.26 3.15
C VAL A 68 -1.27 2.29 2.81
N VAL A 69 -0.85 3.43 2.29
CA VAL A 69 -1.73 4.47 1.76
C VAL A 69 -1.40 4.64 0.28
N VAL A 70 -2.39 4.39 -0.58
CA VAL A 70 -2.26 4.63 -2.01
C VAL A 70 -3.04 5.88 -2.38
N ILE A 71 -2.35 6.83 -3.02
CA ILE A 71 -2.92 8.10 -3.44
C ILE A 71 -3.12 8.09 -4.95
N TYR A 72 -4.34 8.36 -5.39
CA TYR A 72 -4.71 8.50 -6.80
C TYR A 72 -5.24 9.90 -7.08
N PRO A 73 -5.05 10.44 -8.29
CA PRO A 73 -5.74 11.66 -8.69
C PRO A 73 -7.27 11.44 -8.78
N SER A 74 -7.72 10.26 -9.21
CA SER A 74 -9.13 9.87 -9.29
C SER A 74 -9.32 8.35 -9.39
N ARG A 75 -10.54 7.86 -9.17
CA ARG A 75 -10.88 6.42 -9.28
C ARG A 75 -10.59 5.81 -10.65
N SER A 76 -10.61 6.59 -11.72
CA SER A 76 -10.40 6.09 -13.09
C SER A 76 -8.98 5.61 -13.36
N ILE A 77 -8.01 6.02 -12.53
CA ILE A 77 -6.63 5.57 -12.58
C ILE A 77 -6.44 4.22 -11.90
N GLU A 78 -7.28 3.90 -10.91
CA GLU A 78 -7.13 2.67 -10.14
C GLU A 78 -7.36 1.44 -11.03
N ARG A 79 -6.41 0.52 -10.94
CA ARG A 79 -6.51 -0.84 -11.46
C ARG A 79 -6.63 -1.79 -10.30
N GLU A 80 -7.79 -2.42 -10.16
CA GLU A 80 -8.04 -3.43 -9.14
C GLU A 80 -7.45 -4.78 -9.58
N GLN A 81 -6.60 -5.37 -8.74
CA GLN A 81 -6.12 -6.74 -8.91
C GLN A 81 -6.57 -7.65 -7.77
N ASN A 82 -7.71 -8.29 -7.98
CA ASN A 82 -8.36 -9.10 -6.96
C ASN A 82 -7.79 -10.53 -6.84
N GLN A 83 -7.06 -11.04 -7.84
CA GLN A 83 -6.67 -12.46 -7.89
C GLN A 83 -5.67 -12.88 -6.79
N HIS A 84 -4.70 -12.04 -6.46
CA HIS A 84 -3.65 -12.37 -5.47
C HIS A 84 -3.76 -11.54 -4.20
N PHE A 85 -4.26 -10.30 -4.32
CA PHE A 85 -4.22 -9.34 -3.24
C PHE A 85 -5.60 -9.00 -2.68
N GLY A 86 -6.68 -9.63 -3.14
CA GLY A 86 -8.05 -9.26 -2.76
C GLY A 86 -8.26 -9.13 -1.24
N ASN A 87 -7.77 -10.08 -0.44
CA ASN A 87 -7.90 -10.03 1.02
C ASN A 87 -7.14 -8.87 1.67
N ILE A 88 -5.89 -8.62 1.25
CA ILE A 88 -5.05 -7.56 1.83
C ILE A 88 -5.53 -6.17 1.37
N LEU A 89 -5.95 -6.07 0.11
CA LEU A 89 -6.54 -4.87 -0.48
C LEU A 89 -7.89 -4.49 0.13
N ALA A 90 -8.66 -5.46 0.61
CA ALA A 90 -9.92 -5.25 1.33
C ALA A 90 -9.73 -5.03 2.85
N SER A 91 -8.51 -5.18 3.36
CA SER A 91 -8.22 -5.01 4.79
C SER A 91 -8.07 -3.54 5.17
N SER A 92 -8.19 -3.24 6.47
CA SER A 92 -7.90 -1.90 7.02
C SER A 92 -6.42 -1.51 6.95
N GLN A 93 -5.54 -2.39 6.47
CA GLN A 93 -4.12 -2.11 6.30
C GLN A 93 -3.83 -1.37 5.00
N VAL A 94 -4.75 -1.36 4.03
CA VAL A 94 -4.59 -0.65 2.77
C VAL A 94 -5.67 0.43 2.67
N GLN A 95 -5.25 1.68 2.67
CA GLN A 95 -6.13 2.83 2.51
C GLN A 95 -5.93 3.45 1.14
N ARG A 96 -7.03 3.89 0.52
CA ARG A 96 -7.03 4.56 -0.78
C ARG A 96 -7.51 5.98 -0.57
N ILE A 97 -6.77 6.94 -1.12
CA ILE A 97 -7.12 8.35 -1.13
C ILE A 97 -7.26 8.78 -2.59
N TYR A 98 -8.41 9.33 -2.94
CA TYR A 98 -8.66 9.92 -4.26
C TYR A 98 -8.69 11.43 -4.10
N LEU A 99 -7.76 12.11 -4.78
CA LEU A 99 -7.55 13.55 -4.58
C LEU A 99 -8.75 14.39 -5.03
N ASP A 100 -9.44 13.96 -6.09
CA ASP A 100 -10.68 14.58 -6.60
C ASP A 100 -11.88 14.46 -5.65
N GLU A 101 -11.83 13.56 -4.67
CA GLU A 101 -12.89 13.35 -3.66
C GLU A 101 -12.62 14.10 -2.34
N LEU A 102 -11.44 14.72 -2.20
CA LEU A 102 -11.07 15.41 -0.96
C LEU A 102 -11.89 16.67 -0.73
N GLU A 103 -12.18 17.46 -1.77
CA GLU A 103 -12.95 18.70 -1.64
C GLU A 103 -14.41 18.45 -1.19
N GLU A 104 -15.03 17.36 -1.65
CA GLU A 104 -16.36 16.95 -1.17
C GLU A 104 -16.33 16.55 0.31
N THR A 105 -15.21 15.97 0.78
CA THR A 105 -15.07 15.50 2.16
C THR A 105 -14.85 16.66 3.14
N PHE A 106 -14.05 17.66 2.79
CA PHE A 106 -13.82 18.84 3.63
C PHE A 106 -15.08 19.71 3.76
N ASN A 107 -15.85 19.89 2.68
CA ASN A 107 -17.10 20.63 2.73
C ASN A 107 -18.14 19.95 3.66
N ASN A 108 -18.21 18.62 3.68
CA ASN A 108 -19.12 17.88 4.57
C ASN A 108 -18.70 17.90 6.05
N LEU A 109 -17.44 18.19 6.37
CA LEU A 109 -16.95 18.37 7.73
C LEU A 109 -17.25 19.78 8.27
N GLU A 110 -17.27 20.81 7.41
CA GLU A 110 -17.65 22.17 7.82
C GLU A 110 -19.15 22.30 8.15
N PHE A 111 -20.03 21.47 7.57
CA PHE A 111 -21.47 21.46 7.92
C PHE A 111 -21.83 20.67 9.19
N ARG A 112 -20.84 20.19 9.95
CA ARG A 112 -21.05 19.38 11.17
C ARG A 112 -20.41 19.97 12.44
N ILE A 113 -20.03 21.25 12.41
CA ILE A 113 -19.48 21.98 13.56
C ILE A 113 -20.43 23.11 13.97
#